data_AF-A0A661DVF0-F1
#
_entry.id   AF-A0A661DVF0-F1
#
_cell.length_a   1.000
_cell.length_b   1.000
_cell.length_c   1.000
_cell.angle_alpha   90.00
_cell.angle_beta   90.00
_cell.angle_gamma   90.00
#
_symmetry.space_group_name_H-M   'P 1'
#
loop_
_entity.id
_entity.type
_entity.pdbx_description
1 polymer ?
#
loop_
_entity_poly.entity_id
_entity_poly.type
_entity_poly.pdbx_seq_one_letter_code
_entity_poly.pdbx_strand_id
1 'polypeptide(L)'
;INDPENSTWIHPDMISAYTDLHQQGFAHSIECWHNGQLVGGLYGIAIGQIFFGESMFSIMRDSSKIALVTLCQKLHRWGYPVIGCQIHSNHLASMGAKEISRNDFIGYLNKYCIINSSNSLWQLDPEQPLS
;
A
#
# COMPACT_ATOMS: atom_id res chain seq x y z
N ILE A 1 19.74 21.58 4.73
CA ILE A 1 18.95 20.61 5.53
C ILE A 1 19.51 19.24 5.14
N ASN A 2 20.54 18.78 5.85
CA ASN A 2 21.21 17.50 5.64
C ASN A 2 21.21 16.80 6.98
N ASP A 3 20.29 15.85 7.16
CA ASP A 3 20.23 14.96 8.32
C ASP A 3 20.63 13.55 7.85
N PRO A 4 21.81 13.02 8.26
CA PRO A 4 22.32 11.75 7.74
C PRO A 4 21.56 10.50 8.25
N GLU A 5 20.75 10.61 9.31
CA GLU A 5 19.94 9.49 9.82
C GLU A 5 18.56 9.38 9.17
N ASN A 6 18.18 10.38 8.37
CA ASN A 6 16.86 10.48 7.74
C ASN A 6 16.94 10.40 6.20
N SER A 7 18.00 9.79 5.65
CA SER A 7 18.06 9.50 4.22
C SER A 7 17.05 8.39 3.93
N THR A 8 15.89 8.77 3.40
CA THR A 8 14.96 7.79 2.87
C THR A 8 15.69 7.02 1.76
N TRP A 9 15.51 5.71 1.72
CA TRP A 9 16.01 4.87 0.63
C TRP A 9 15.36 5.21 -0.73
N ILE A 10 14.37 6.10 -0.72
CA ILE A 10 13.62 6.61 -1.87
C ILE A 10 14.49 7.62 -2.62
N HIS A 11 15.52 7.10 -3.28
CA HIS A 11 16.37 7.83 -4.20
C HIS A 11 15.65 8.11 -5.54
N PRO A 12 16.16 9.04 -6.38
CA PRO A 12 15.55 9.36 -7.67
C PRO A 12 15.27 8.14 -8.56
N ASP A 13 16.16 7.14 -8.55
CA ASP A 13 15.99 5.91 -9.33
C ASP A 13 14.77 5.09 -8.86
N MET A 14 14.51 5.05 -7.55
CA MET A 14 13.33 4.40 -6.99
C MET A 14 12.06 5.15 -7.40
N ILE A 15 12.09 6.49 -7.38
CA ILE A 15 10.95 7.31 -7.84
C ILE A 15 10.66 7.00 -9.30
N SER A 16 11.67 6.94 -10.16
CA SER A 16 11.51 6.58 -11.58
C SER A 16 10.92 5.18 -11.73
N ALA A 17 11.49 4.17 -11.07
CA ALA A 17 11.02 2.80 -11.17
C ALA A 17 9.55 2.64 -10.72
N TYR A 18 9.17 3.26 -9.60
CA TYR A 18 7.78 3.22 -9.12
C TYR A 18 6.81 4.01 -10.01
N THR A 19 7.29 5.10 -10.63
CA THR A 19 6.49 5.86 -11.61
C THR A 19 6.24 5.02 -12.85
N ASP A 20 7.25 4.31 -13.36
CA ASP A 20 7.13 3.42 -14.52
C ASP A 20 6.19 2.24 -14.20
N LEU A 21 6.30 1.67 -13.00
CA LEU A 21 5.39 0.62 -12.53
C LEU A 21 3.96 1.14 -12.35
N HIS A 22 3.76 2.40 -11.96
CA HIS A 22 2.44 3.01 -11.87
C HIS A 22 1.82 3.17 -13.25
N GLN A 23 2.59 3.63 -14.25
CA GLN A 23 2.14 3.74 -15.64
C GLN A 23 1.78 2.38 -16.25
N GLN A 24 2.48 1.32 -15.82
CA GLN A 24 2.17 -0.07 -16.20
C GLN A 24 1.00 -0.69 -15.41
N GLY A 25 0.43 0.04 -14.44
CA GLY A 25 -0.70 -0.40 -13.63
C GLY A 25 -0.34 -1.41 -12.53
N PHE A 26 0.93 -1.47 -12.11
CA PHE A 26 1.38 -2.30 -11.00
C PHE A 26 1.54 -1.54 -9.69
N ALA A 27 1.99 -0.28 -9.73
CA ALA A 27 2.15 0.54 -8.52
C ALA A 27 0.92 1.42 -8.29
N HIS A 28 0.48 1.49 -7.04
CA HIS A 28 -0.73 2.21 -6.65
C HIS A 28 -0.53 2.95 -5.34
N SER A 29 -1.23 4.08 -5.20
CA SER A 29 -1.26 4.91 -4.00
C SER A 29 -2.67 5.02 -3.44
N ILE A 30 -2.75 5.24 -2.12
CA ILE A 30 -3.93 5.78 -1.44
C ILE A 30 -3.52 7.09 -0.78
N GLU A 31 -4.29 8.13 -1.06
CA GLU A 31 -3.99 9.49 -0.64
C GLU A 31 -5.05 9.98 0.34
N CYS A 32 -4.62 10.65 1.41
CA CYS A 32 -5.49 11.28 2.38
C CYS A 32 -5.40 12.80 2.21
N TRP A 33 -6.52 13.42 1.83
CA TRP A 33 -6.62 14.85 1.56
C TRP A 33 -7.45 15.55 2.63
N HIS A 34 -7.02 16.74 3.06
CA HIS A 34 -7.78 17.61 3.97
C HIS A 34 -7.70 19.05 3.48
N ASN A 35 -8.85 19.68 3.22
CA ASN A 35 -8.94 21.05 2.67
C ASN A 35 -8.06 21.28 1.43
N GLY A 36 -8.02 20.31 0.52
CA GLY A 36 -7.22 20.38 -0.71
C GLY A 36 -5.71 20.16 -0.51
N GLN A 37 -5.26 19.81 0.69
CA GLN A 37 -3.88 19.47 0.97
C GLN A 37 -3.70 17.97 1.17
N LEU A 38 -2.66 17.40 0.57
CA LEU A 38 -2.25 16.02 0.82
C LEU A 38 -1.64 15.94 2.22
N VAL A 39 -2.32 15.25 3.13
CA VAL A 39 -1.94 15.19 4.55
C VAL A 39 -1.44 13.82 4.99
N GLY A 40 -1.49 12.81 4.12
CA GLY A 40 -0.96 11.48 4.37
C GLY A 40 -1.23 10.55 3.20
N GLY A 41 -0.66 9.35 3.26
CA GLY A 41 -0.88 8.36 2.22
C GLY A 41 0.06 7.17 2.34
N LEU A 42 -0.11 6.23 1.42
CA LEU A 42 0.74 5.07 1.25
C LEU A 42 0.84 4.71 -0.22
N TYR A 43 1.88 3.95 -0.57
CA TYR A 43 2.00 3.34 -1.88
C TYR A 43 2.53 1.91 -1.78
N GLY A 44 2.30 1.15 -2.84
CA GLY A 44 2.73 -0.23 -2.95
C GLY A 44 2.51 -0.80 -4.33
N ILE A 45 2.82 -2.09 -4.47
CA ILE A 45 2.69 -2.82 -5.73
C ILE A 45 1.57 -3.85 -5.61
N ALA A 46 0.68 -3.92 -6.59
CA ALA A 46 -0.28 -5.00 -6.72
C ALA A 46 0.21 -6.02 -7.76
N ILE A 47 0.33 -7.28 -7.35
CA ILE A 47 0.64 -8.39 -8.26
C ILE A 47 -0.36 -9.52 -8.01
N GLY A 48 -1.16 -9.84 -9.02
CA GLY A 48 -2.29 -10.74 -8.87
C GLY A 48 -3.28 -10.21 -7.83
N GLN A 49 -3.54 -10.98 -6.77
CA GLN A 49 -4.40 -10.61 -5.65
C GLN A 49 -3.61 -10.33 -4.37
N ILE A 50 -2.33 -9.95 -4.48
CA ILE A 50 -1.51 -9.56 -3.33
C ILE A 50 -1.08 -8.10 -3.50
N PHE A 51 -1.25 -7.31 -2.44
CA PHE A 51 -0.72 -5.96 -2.37
C PHE A 51 0.53 -5.93 -1.48
N PHE A 52 1.63 -5.42 -1.99
CA PHE A 52 2.89 -5.27 -1.27
C PHE A 52 3.02 -3.81 -0.85
N GLY A 53 2.84 -3.52 0.44
CA GLY A 53 2.98 -2.17 0.97
C GLY A 53 4.45 -1.79 1.10
N GLU A 54 4.83 -0.64 0.51
CA GLU A 54 6.23 -0.19 0.45
C GLU A 54 6.51 0.88 1.49
N SER A 55 5.71 1.94 1.51
CA SER A 55 5.87 3.00 2.49
C SER A 55 4.56 3.76 2.73
N MET A 56 4.53 4.49 3.83
CA MET A 56 3.44 5.38 4.22
C MET A 56 3.98 6.62 4.89
N PHE A 57 3.24 7.73 4.80
CA PHE A 57 3.57 8.97 5.48
C PHE A 57 2.33 9.61 6.10
N SER A 58 2.56 10.40 7.14
CA SER A 58 1.52 11.09 7.90
C SER A 58 2.00 12.50 8.22
N ILE A 59 1.32 13.52 7.69
CA ILE A 59 1.54 14.93 8.03
C ILE A 59 0.52 15.36 9.08
N MET A 60 -0.75 15.02 8.87
CA MET A 60 -1.79 15.18 9.89
C MET A 60 -1.91 13.90 10.72
N ARG A 61 -2.27 14.05 12.00
CA ARG A 61 -2.50 12.93 12.90
C ARG A 61 -3.50 11.93 12.30
N ASP A 62 -3.15 10.64 12.37
CA ASP A 62 -3.94 9.50 11.91
C ASP A 62 -4.23 9.42 10.38
N SER A 63 -3.69 10.33 9.57
CA SER A 63 -3.89 10.33 8.10
C SER A 63 -3.36 9.07 7.41
N SER A 64 -2.20 8.53 7.81
CA SER A 64 -1.69 7.26 7.27
C SER A 64 -2.54 6.06 7.67
N LYS A 65 -3.15 6.08 8.87
CA LYS A 65 -4.07 5.03 9.32
C LYS A 65 -5.36 5.05 8.51
N ILE A 66 -5.90 6.25 8.24
CA ILE A 66 -7.07 6.40 7.37
C ILE A 66 -6.75 5.82 5.99
N ALA A 67 -5.60 6.19 5.39
CA ALA A 67 -5.17 5.63 4.12
C ALA A 67 -5.06 4.09 4.15
N LEU A 68 -4.50 3.51 5.21
CA LEU A 68 -4.39 2.06 5.36
C LEU A 68 -5.75 1.38 5.53
N VAL A 69 -6.66 1.94 6.34
CA VAL A 69 -8.02 1.40 6.50
C VAL A 69 -8.77 1.44 5.17
N THR A 70 -8.68 2.54 4.43
CA THR A 70 -9.26 2.68 3.09
C THR A 70 -8.71 1.63 2.13
N LEU A 71 -7.39 1.41 2.12
CA LEU A 71 -6.75 0.35 1.34
C LEU A 71 -7.33 -1.03 1.72
N CYS A 72 -7.33 -1.37 3.01
CA CYS A 72 -7.83 -2.66 3.50
C CYS A 72 -9.27 -2.92 3.08
N GLN A 73 -10.15 -1.92 3.18
CA GLN A 73 -11.55 -2.04 2.79
C GLN A 73 -11.71 -2.30 1.28
N LYS A 74 -10.92 -1.61 0.44
CA LYS A 74 -10.95 -1.80 -1.02
C LYS A 74 -10.40 -3.15 -1.43
N LEU A 75 -9.23 -3.51 -0.92
CA LEU A 75 -8.61 -4.80 -1.16
C LEU A 75 -9.53 -5.95 -0.74
N HIS A 76 -10.21 -5.83 0.41
CA HIS A 76 -11.20 -6.81 0.84
C HIS A 76 -12.36 -6.96 -0.16
N ARG A 77 -12.92 -5.84 -0.65
CA ARG A 77 -14.00 -5.84 -1.66
C ARG A 77 -13.55 -6.41 -3.00
N TRP A 78 -12.28 -6.22 -3.36
CA TRP A 78 -11.70 -6.74 -4.60
C TRP A 78 -11.16 -8.18 -4.47
N GLY A 79 -11.35 -8.81 -3.30
CA GLY A 79 -10.97 -10.21 -3.09
C GLY A 79 -9.48 -10.43 -2.83
N TYR A 80 -8.71 -9.41 -2.46
CA TYR A 80 -7.31 -9.55 -2.09
C TYR A 80 -7.20 -10.15 -0.68
N PRO A 81 -6.64 -11.36 -0.51
CA PRO A 81 -6.53 -12.00 0.79
C PRO A 81 -5.38 -11.46 1.66
N VAL A 82 -4.38 -10.79 1.06
CA VAL A 82 -3.12 -10.47 1.75
C VAL A 82 -2.60 -9.10 1.35
N ILE A 83 -2.23 -8.32 2.38
CA ILE A 83 -1.31 -7.19 2.26
C ILE A 83 0.04 -7.66 2.81
N GLY A 84 1.04 -7.79 1.93
CA GLY A 84 2.41 -8.06 2.32
C GLY A 84 3.02 -6.82 2.96
N CYS A 85 3.47 -6.94 4.22
CA CYS A 85 4.27 -5.93 4.91
C CYS A 85 5.69 -6.46 5.04
N GLN A 86 6.67 -5.78 4.45
CA GLN A 86 8.07 -6.23 4.42
C GLN A 86 8.75 -6.12 5.79
N ILE A 87 8.30 -5.21 6.67
CA ILE A 87 8.86 -5.00 8.01
C ILE A 87 7.72 -4.86 9.03
N HIS A 88 7.71 -5.76 10.02
CA HIS A 88 6.80 -5.65 11.16
C HIS A 88 7.14 -4.41 11.98
N SER A 89 6.12 -3.62 12.32
CA SER A 89 6.26 -2.51 13.26
C SER A 89 5.13 -2.57 14.29
N ASN A 90 5.39 -2.07 15.50
CA ASN A 90 4.36 -1.96 16.55
C ASN A 90 3.13 -1.17 16.07
N HIS A 91 3.34 -0.22 15.14
CA HIS A 91 2.26 0.52 14.50
C HIS A 91 1.35 -0.39 13.66
N LEU A 92 1.91 -1.20 12.76
CA LEU A 92 1.16 -2.17 11.95
C LEU A 92 0.49 -3.25 12.82
N ALA A 93 1.19 -3.75 13.84
CA ALA A 93 0.64 -4.71 14.79
C ALA A 93 -0.61 -4.18 15.49
N SER A 94 -0.59 -2.91 15.92
CA SER A 94 -1.76 -2.26 16.54
C SER A 94 -2.97 -2.14 15.60
N MET A 95 -2.74 -2.23 14.28
CA MET A 95 -3.77 -2.20 13.25
C MET A 95 -4.19 -3.60 12.78
N GLY A 96 -3.73 -4.66 13.46
CA GLY A 96 -4.12 -6.04 13.20
C GLY A 96 -3.19 -6.84 12.28
N ALA A 97 -2.02 -6.29 11.93
CA ALA A 97 -0.99 -7.06 11.24
C ALA A 97 -0.54 -8.25 12.11
N LYS A 98 -0.30 -9.39 11.46
CA LYS A 98 0.15 -10.62 12.12
C LYS A 98 1.37 -11.14 11.41
N GLU A 99 2.31 -11.65 12.18
CA GLU A 99 3.41 -12.45 11.63
C GLU A 99 2.88 -13.82 11.22
N ILE A 100 3.31 -14.29 10.05
CA ILE A 100 3.02 -15.63 9.53
C ILE A 100 4.33 -16.32 9.21
N SER A 101 4.31 -17.66 9.14
CA SER A 101 5.51 -18.38 8.75
C SER A 101 5.88 -18.06 7.29
N ARG A 102 7.17 -18.13 6.97
CA ARG A 102 7.65 -18.00 5.59
C ARG A 102 6.95 -19.00 4.65
N ASN A 103 6.69 -20.21 5.12
CA ASN A 103 6.04 -21.25 4.33
C ASN A 103 4.58 -20.88 4.01
N ASP A 104 3.85 -20.31 4.98
CA ASP A 104 2.48 -19.82 4.75
C ASP A 104 2.50 -18.67 3.74
N PHE A 105 3.45 -17.74 3.88
CA PHE A 105 3.61 -16.62 2.93
C PHE A 105 3.89 -17.11 1.51
N ILE A 106 4.81 -18.07 1.34
CA ILE A 106 5.07 -18.70 0.03
C ILE A 106 3.81 -19.38 -0.51
N GLY A 107 3.01 -20.01 0.35
CA GLY A 107 1.70 -20.56 -0.02
C GLY A 107 0.75 -19.51 -0.59
N TYR A 108 0.69 -18.33 0.03
CA TYR A 108 -0.07 -17.19 -0.51
C TYR A 108 0.48 -16.71 -1.85
N LEU A 109 1.80 -16.55 -1.98
CA LEU A 109 2.44 -16.13 -3.24
C LEU A 109 2.07 -17.08 -4.39
N ASN A 110 2.24 -18.39 -4.19
CA ASN A 110 1.95 -19.39 -5.23
C ASN A 110 0.47 -19.40 -5.64
N LYS A 111 -0.44 -19.07 -4.71
CA LYS A 111 -1.88 -19.11 -4.96
C LYS A 111 -2.44 -17.81 -5.56
N TYR A 112 -1.92 -16.67 -5.12
CA TYR A 112 -2.53 -15.36 -5.39
C TYR A 112 -1.64 -14.38 -6.16
N CYS A 113 -0.33 -14.63 -6.26
CA CYS A 113 0.60 -13.79 -7.04
C CYS A 113 0.67 -14.22 -8.52
N ILE A 114 -0.48 -14.54 -9.13
CA ILE A 114 -0.57 -14.95 -10.53
C ILE A 114 -0.97 -13.72 -11.35
N ILE A 115 -0.11 -13.30 -12.27
CA ILE A 115 -0.37 -12.13 -13.13
C ILE A 115 -1.40 -12.51 -14.19
N ASN A 116 -2.61 -11.96 -14.05
CA ASN A 116 -3.64 -11.98 -15.09
C ASN A 116 -3.75 -10.58 -15.69
N SER A 117 -3.91 -10.47 -17.01
CA SER A 117 -3.82 -9.22 -17.79
C SER A 117 -4.91 -8.15 -17.54
N SER A 118 -5.64 -8.24 -16.42
CA SER A 118 -6.79 -7.39 -16.10
C SER A 118 -6.46 -6.46 -14.91
N ASN A 119 -5.63 -5.44 -15.13
CA ASN A 119 -5.33 -4.41 -14.13
C ASN A 119 -6.40 -3.29 -14.04
N SER A 120 -7.62 -3.50 -14.55
CA SER A 120 -8.67 -2.47 -14.61
C SER A 120 -9.37 -2.18 -13.27
N LEU A 121 -8.85 -2.63 -12.14
CA LEU A 121 -9.53 -2.58 -10.83
C LEU A 121 -9.04 -1.47 -9.89
N TRP A 122 -7.95 -0.78 -10.22
CA TRP A 122 -7.33 0.22 -9.32
C TRP A 122 -7.86 1.64 -9.50
N GLN A 123 -9.18 1.78 -9.49
CA GLN A 123 -9.85 3.09 -9.36
C GLN A 123 -10.63 3.09 -8.06
N LEU A 124 -10.44 4.12 -7.24
CA LEU A 124 -11.28 4.32 -6.07
C LEU A 124 -12.68 4.70 -6.55
N ASP A 125 -13.70 3.97 -6.09
CA ASP A 125 -15.08 4.41 -6.23
C ASP A 125 -15.19 5.85 -5.71
N PRO A 126 -15.94 6.75 -6.40
CA PRO A 126 -16.25 8.06 -5.86
C PRO A 126 -16.83 7.90 -4.44
N GLU A 127 -16.36 8.73 -3.50
CA GLU A 127 -16.66 8.62 -2.07
C GLU A 127 -18.12 8.21 -1.79
N GLN A 128 -18.31 6.98 -1.31
CA GLN A 128 -19.50 6.66 -0.54
C GLN A 128 -19.21 7.10 0.90
N PRO A 129 -20.10 7.88 1.53
CA PRO A 129 -19.90 8.33 2.90
C PRO A 129 -19.70 7.14 3.82
N LEU A 130 -18.80 7.28 4.78
CA LEU A 130 -18.60 6.33 5.88
C LEU A 130 -19.96 6.10 6.55
N SER A 131 -20.52 4.90 6.37
CA SER A 131 -21.79 4.46 6.99
C SER A 131 -21.58 3.99 8.42
#